data_AF-A0A7S2UXB4-F1
#
_entry.id   AF-A0A7S2UXB4-F1
#
_cell.length_a   1.000
_cell.length_b   1.000
_cell.length_c   1.000
_cell.angle_alpha   90.00
_cell.angle_beta   90.00
_cell.angle_gamma   90.00
#
_symmetry.space_group_name_H-M   'P 1'
#
loop_
_entity.id
_entity.type
_entity.pdbx_description
1 polymer ?
#
loop_
_entity_poly.entity_id
_entity_poly.type
_entity_poly.pdbx_seq_one_letter_code
_entity_poly.pdbx_strand_id
1 'polypeptide(L)'
;MISSICFSSTIMGSLKINRLPIKGARFLVFQTKLLSSGSKQGQVQFFDNGSTLLSVKRINPTWKPPVGSGIQYLQAQGALLLDFVPRQMNEHGDKWVFDSASSEKFALKAHELGEVLCLIENPSPSQISFKRTIKDDAYTIIPKDELHYKTLTITSIEEGILMEAVVPSTQKQLTIHLKKSHVRLLKAVIEGNIPKLLGF
;
A
#
# COMPACT_ATOMS: atom_id res chain seq x y z
N MET A 1 1.05 7.58 -27.16
CA MET A 1 0.80 6.13 -27.11
C MET A 1 1.81 5.53 -26.14
N ILE A 2 1.36 4.77 -25.13
CA ILE A 2 2.24 3.85 -24.38
C ILE A 2 1.58 2.48 -24.40
N SER A 3 2.41 1.53 -24.80
CA SER A 3 2.20 0.14 -25.10
C SER A 3 2.13 -0.71 -23.83
N SER A 4 1.21 -1.67 -23.83
CA SER A 4 1.09 -2.90 -23.03
C SER A 4 1.98 -3.09 -21.79
N ILE A 5 1.36 -3.29 -20.62
CA ILE A 5 1.99 -3.91 -19.43
C ILE A 5 1.62 -5.39 -19.44
N CYS A 6 2.60 -6.29 -19.47
CA CYS A 6 2.41 -7.74 -19.36
C CYS A 6 2.83 -8.22 -17.95
N PHE A 7 2.02 -9.09 -17.34
CA PHE A 7 2.37 -9.80 -16.10
C PHE A 7 2.69 -11.26 -16.44
N SER A 8 3.87 -11.75 -16.08
CA SER A 8 4.19 -13.19 -16.05
C SER A 8 4.06 -13.65 -14.59
N SER A 9 3.05 -14.42 -14.19
CA SER A 9 2.91 -15.83 -14.55
C SER A 9 1.51 -16.36 -14.18
N THR A 10 0.96 -17.22 -15.06
CA THR A 10 -0.08 -18.25 -14.80
C THR A 10 -1.39 -17.85 -14.09
N ILE A 11 -2.03 -16.75 -14.50
CA ILE A 11 -3.47 -16.55 -14.26
C ILE A 11 -4.12 -16.10 -15.57
N MET A 12 -4.75 -17.04 -16.28
CA MET A 12 -5.54 -16.79 -17.49
C MET A 12 -6.90 -16.21 -17.09
N GLY A 13 -6.91 -14.96 -16.64
CA GLY A 13 -8.12 -14.18 -16.34
C GLY A 13 -8.06 -12.86 -17.09
N SER A 14 -9.15 -12.48 -17.77
CA SER A 14 -9.22 -11.24 -18.54
C SER A 14 -9.04 -10.01 -17.62
N LEU A 15 -7.96 -9.28 -17.80
CA LEU A 15 -7.71 -8.01 -17.13
C LEU A 15 -8.54 -6.91 -17.82
N LYS A 16 -9.70 -6.55 -17.26
CA LYS A 16 -10.53 -5.45 -17.82
C LYS A 16 -10.02 -4.12 -17.29
N ILE A 17 -9.39 -3.33 -18.16
CA ILE A 17 -8.88 -2.00 -17.85
C ILE A 17 -10.01 -0.98 -18.04
N ASN A 18 -10.61 -0.50 -16.95
CA ASN A 18 -11.52 0.63 -17.01
C ASN A 18 -10.71 1.93 -16.87
N ARG A 19 -10.56 2.66 -17.97
CA ARG A 19 -9.93 4.00 -17.95
C ARG A 19 -10.94 5.00 -17.42
N LEU A 20 -10.65 5.65 -16.30
CA LEU A 20 -11.34 6.88 -15.89
C LEU A 20 -10.70 8.05 -16.66
N PRO A 21 -11.44 8.77 -17.52
CA PRO A 21 -10.89 9.91 -18.24
C PRO A 21 -10.79 11.10 -17.28
N ILE A 22 -9.69 11.21 -16.56
CA ILE A 22 -9.33 12.42 -15.82
C ILE A 22 -8.22 13.12 -16.61
N LYS A 23 -8.49 14.32 -17.11
CA LYS A 23 -7.48 15.14 -17.82
C LYS A 23 -6.26 15.32 -16.91
N GLY A 24 -5.08 14.88 -17.37
CA GLY A 24 -3.79 15.19 -16.74
C GLY A 24 -3.18 14.12 -15.80
N ALA A 25 -3.82 12.97 -15.58
CA ALA A 25 -3.25 11.91 -14.75
C ALA A 25 -3.46 10.51 -15.36
N ARG A 26 -2.38 9.72 -15.43
CA ARG A 26 -2.40 8.34 -15.91
C ARG A 26 -2.77 7.41 -14.76
N PHE A 27 -4.06 7.19 -14.56
CA PHE A 27 -4.54 6.22 -13.58
C PHE A 27 -4.63 4.82 -14.21
N LEU A 28 -4.00 3.85 -13.56
CA LEU A 28 -4.22 2.43 -13.83
C LEU A 28 -4.97 1.84 -12.64
N VAL A 29 -6.29 1.73 -12.76
CA VAL A 29 -7.12 0.99 -11.81
C VAL A 29 -7.20 -0.45 -12.29
N PHE A 30 -6.52 -1.36 -11.59
CA PHE A 30 -6.60 -2.79 -11.90
C PHE A 30 -7.72 -3.43 -11.07
N GLN A 31 -8.82 -3.81 -11.73
CA GLN A 31 -9.75 -4.77 -11.16
C GLN A 31 -9.27 -6.17 -11.54
N THR A 32 -8.61 -6.85 -10.61
CA THR A 32 -8.30 -8.28 -10.78
C THR A 32 -9.57 -9.09 -10.53
N LYS A 33 -10.22 -9.54 -11.61
CA LYS A 33 -11.17 -10.66 -11.56
C LYS A 33 -10.35 -11.93 -11.37
N LEU A 34 -10.03 -12.28 -10.14
CA LEU A 34 -9.60 -13.64 -9.82
C LEU A 34 -10.84 -14.53 -9.90
N LEU A 35 -10.91 -15.33 -10.97
CA LEU A 35 -11.93 -16.36 -11.18
C LEU A 35 -11.61 -17.55 -10.25
N SER A 36 -11.89 -17.41 -8.96
CA SER A 36 -12.15 -18.57 -8.11
C SER A 36 -13.07 -18.20 -6.94
N SER A 37 -14.16 -18.95 -6.85
CA SER A 37 -15.03 -19.15 -5.68
C SER A 37 -15.38 -17.89 -4.85
N GLY A 38 -16.42 -17.16 -5.26
CA GLY A 38 -17.30 -16.41 -4.34
C GLY A 38 -16.71 -15.32 -3.44
N SER A 39 -15.43 -14.97 -3.55
CA SER A 39 -14.81 -13.97 -2.67
C SER A 39 -15.09 -12.55 -3.18
N LYS A 40 -15.65 -11.70 -2.31
CA LYS A 40 -15.82 -10.27 -2.58
C LYS A 40 -14.46 -9.68 -2.93
N GLN A 41 -14.33 -9.15 -4.14
CA GLN A 41 -13.11 -8.57 -4.69
C GLN A 41 -12.59 -7.46 -3.77
N GLY A 42 -11.33 -7.58 -3.32
CA GLY A 42 -10.61 -6.48 -2.71
C GLY A 42 -10.16 -5.51 -3.79
N GLN A 43 -10.61 -4.26 -3.74
CA GLN A 43 -10.10 -3.22 -4.62
C GLN A 43 -8.65 -2.93 -4.24
N VAL A 44 -7.73 -3.08 -5.20
CA VAL A 44 -6.32 -2.70 -5.06
C VAL A 44 -6.09 -1.45 -5.92
N GLN A 45 -5.59 -0.38 -5.33
CA GLN A 45 -5.25 0.85 -6.05
C GLN A 45 -3.74 0.95 -6.24
N PHE A 46 -3.30 1.41 -7.41
CA PHE A 46 -1.88 1.51 -7.76
C PHE A 46 -1.50 2.94 -8.11
N PHE A 47 -0.33 3.38 -7.64
CA PHE A 47 0.29 4.66 -7.97
C PHE A 47 1.70 4.40 -8.51
N ASP A 48 2.05 4.96 -9.66
CA ASP A 48 3.34 4.76 -10.32
C ASP A 48 4.03 6.11 -10.57
N ASN A 49 5.31 6.20 -10.22
CA ASN A 49 6.16 7.36 -10.48
C ASN A 49 7.36 7.07 -11.40
N GLY A 50 7.46 5.85 -11.95
CA GLY A 50 8.54 5.43 -12.85
C GLY A 50 9.72 4.72 -12.17
N SER A 51 9.87 4.80 -10.84
CA SER A 51 10.90 4.09 -10.06
C SER A 51 10.32 3.12 -9.03
N THR A 52 9.17 3.46 -8.45
CA THR A 52 8.47 2.66 -7.44
C THR A 52 6.99 2.62 -7.75
N LEU A 53 6.40 1.43 -7.69
CA LEU A 53 4.96 1.23 -7.71
C LEU A 53 4.45 1.12 -6.27
N LEU A 54 3.50 1.95 -5.90
CA LEU A 54 2.78 1.84 -4.63
C LEU A 54 1.44 1.14 -4.88
N SER A 55 1.25 -0.01 -4.27
CA SER A 55 -0.03 -0.72 -4.21
C SER A 55 -0.68 -0.49 -2.84
N VAL A 56 -1.96 -0.16 -2.83
CA VAL A 56 -2.77 0.05 -1.63
C VAL A 56 -3.86 -1.01 -1.59
N LYS A 57 -3.89 -1.79 -0.50
CA LYS A 57 -4.84 -2.89 -0.30
C LYS A 57 -5.41 -2.87 1.10
N ARG A 58 -6.70 -3.19 1.24
CA ARG A 58 -7.32 -3.39 2.55
C ARG A 58 -6.96 -4.75 3.16
N ILE A 59 -6.56 -4.75 4.42
CA ILE A 59 -6.57 -5.90 5.32
C ILE A 59 -7.86 -5.83 6.14
N ASN A 60 -8.72 -6.83 6.01
CA ASN A 60 -10.00 -6.84 6.72
C ASN A 60 -9.79 -7.00 8.23
N PRO A 61 -10.67 -6.44 9.08
CA PRO A 61 -10.71 -6.75 10.50
C PRO A 61 -10.95 -8.24 10.73
N THR A 62 -10.48 -8.75 11.86
CA THR A 62 -10.78 -10.11 12.33
C THR A 62 -11.83 -10.08 13.42
N TRP A 63 -12.72 -11.07 13.36
CA TRP A 63 -13.83 -11.23 14.28
C TRP A 63 -13.71 -12.58 14.98
N LYS A 64 -14.02 -12.62 16.28
CA LYS A 64 -14.03 -13.87 17.04
C LYS A 64 -15.41 -14.03 17.69
N PRO A 65 -16.07 -15.18 17.52
CA PRO A 65 -17.28 -15.47 18.27
C PRO A 65 -16.91 -15.73 19.74
N PRO A 66 -17.70 -15.22 20.71
CA PRO A 66 -17.70 -15.74 22.06
C PRO A 66 -18.29 -17.13 21.99
N VAL A 67 -17.63 -18.07 22.66
CA VAL A 67 -18.09 -19.46 22.74
C VAL A 67 -19.55 -19.47 23.20
N GLY A 68 -20.45 -19.95 22.33
CA GLY A 68 -21.87 -20.19 22.66
C GLY A 68 -22.84 -19.02 22.53
N SER A 69 -22.45 -17.82 22.07
CA SER A 69 -23.35 -16.64 22.13
C SER A 69 -24.01 -16.19 20.82
N GLY A 70 -23.60 -16.71 19.66
CA GLY A 70 -24.07 -16.26 18.34
C GLY A 70 -23.68 -14.82 17.94
N ILE A 71 -23.09 -14.06 18.86
CA ILE A 71 -22.55 -12.70 18.65
C ILE A 71 -21.12 -12.82 18.13
N GLN A 72 -20.60 -11.80 17.44
CA GLN A 72 -19.18 -11.69 17.10
C GLN A 72 -18.63 -10.40 17.69
N TYR A 73 -17.43 -10.46 18.28
CA TYR A 73 -16.70 -9.27 18.69
C TYR A 73 -15.52 -9.04 17.76
N LEU A 74 -15.22 -7.77 17.53
CA LEU A 74 -14.03 -7.34 16.80
C LEU A 74 -12.79 -7.76 17.59
N GLN A 75 -12.02 -8.70 17.06
CA GLN A 75 -10.80 -9.20 17.69
C GLN A 75 -9.59 -8.33 17.35
N ALA A 76 -9.47 -7.94 16.08
CA ALA A 76 -8.46 -7.01 15.62
C ALA A 76 -9.02 -6.10 14.53
N GLN A 77 -8.67 -4.82 14.62
CA GLN A 77 -8.97 -3.85 13.57
C GLN A 77 -8.26 -4.23 12.27
N GLY A 78 -8.89 -3.88 11.15
CA GLY A 78 -8.24 -3.94 9.85
C GLY A 78 -7.15 -2.87 9.69
N ALA A 79 -6.47 -2.91 8.55
CA ALA A 79 -5.48 -1.92 8.16
C ALA A 79 -5.52 -1.64 6.66
N LEU A 80 -4.89 -0.54 6.22
CA LEU A 80 -4.49 -0.39 4.82
C LEU A 80 -3.03 -0.80 4.68
N LEU A 81 -2.78 -1.79 3.83
CA LEU A 81 -1.45 -2.22 3.42
C LEU A 81 -0.97 -1.35 2.27
N LEU A 82 0.14 -0.67 2.50
CA LEU A 82 0.94 0.04 1.51
C LEU A 82 2.10 -0.87 1.10
N ASP A 83 2.19 -1.20 -0.18
CA ASP A 83 3.18 -2.12 -0.73
C ASP A 83 4.01 -1.39 -1.80
N PHE A 84 5.26 -1.07 -1.45
CA PHE A 84 6.22 -0.35 -2.26
C PHE A 84 7.03 -1.36 -3.07
N VAL A 85 6.77 -1.43 -4.37
CA VAL A 85 7.41 -2.39 -5.27
C VAL A 85 8.43 -1.65 -6.15
N PRO A 86 9.74 -1.93 -6.00
CA PRO A 86 10.75 -1.28 -6.82
C PRO A 86 10.63 -1.73 -8.27
N ARG A 87 10.98 -0.82 -9.18
CA ARG A 87 11.17 -1.13 -10.59
C ARG A 87 12.61 -1.58 -10.82
N GLN A 88 12.79 -2.74 -11.44
CA GLN A 88 14.08 -3.26 -11.84
C GLN A 88 14.15 -3.35 -13.37
N MET A 89 15.35 -3.13 -13.89
CA MET A 89 15.66 -3.43 -15.27
C MET A 89 15.87 -4.93 -15.37
N ASN A 90 15.18 -5.60 -16.28
CA ASN A 90 15.42 -7.02 -16.53
C ASN A 90 16.87 -7.24 -17.01
N GLU A 91 17.41 -8.43 -16.76
CA GLU A 91 18.76 -8.83 -17.21
C GLU A 91 18.95 -8.71 -18.74
N HIS A 92 17.85 -8.67 -19.50
CA HIS A 92 17.85 -8.47 -20.94
C HIS A 92 17.75 -7.00 -21.38
N GLY A 93 17.75 -6.03 -20.46
CA GLY A 93 17.78 -4.59 -20.74
C GLY A 93 16.55 -3.99 -21.44
N ASP A 94 15.66 -4.81 -21.98
CA ASP A 94 14.60 -4.36 -22.89
C ASP A 94 13.30 -3.95 -22.20
N LYS A 95 13.06 -4.34 -20.94
CA LYS A 95 11.78 -4.10 -20.24
C LYS A 95 11.94 -3.89 -18.74
N TRP A 96 11.37 -2.80 -18.26
CA TRP A 96 11.22 -2.60 -16.83
C TRP A 96 10.17 -3.54 -16.24
N VAL A 97 10.55 -4.26 -15.18
CA VAL A 97 9.68 -5.18 -14.43
C VAL A 97 9.60 -4.69 -12.98
N PHE A 98 8.45 -4.90 -12.33
CA PHE A 98 8.31 -4.62 -10.90
C PHE A 98 8.70 -5.86 -10.10
N ASP A 99 9.70 -5.73 -9.22
CA ASP A 99 10.20 -6.84 -8.42
C ASP A 99 9.45 -6.93 -7.09
N SER A 100 8.45 -7.82 -7.04
CA SER A 100 7.67 -8.07 -5.82
C SER A 100 8.47 -8.72 -4.69
N ALA A 101 9.57 -9.42 -5.00
CA ALA A 101 10.41 -10.04 -3.96
C ALA A 101 11.14 -8.97 -3.15
N SER A 102 11.53 -7.86 -3.81
CA SER A 102 12.10 -6.69 -3.18
C SER A 102 11.05 -5.66 -2.72
N SER A 103 9.80 -6.04 -2.51
CA SER A 103 8.78 -5.12 -2.02
C SER A 103 8.96 -4.74 -0.55
N GLU A 104 8.52 -3.54 -0.16
CA GLU A 104 8.42 -3.11 1.24
C GLU A 104 6.98 -2.80 1.64
N LYS A 105 6.54 -3.40 2.74
CA LYS A 105 5.12 -3.40 3.15
C LYS A 105 4.89 -2.66 4.46
N PHE A 106 3.91 -1.76 4.51
CA PHE A 106 3.49 -1.05 5.72
C PHE A 106 1.99 -1.19 5.93
N ALA A 107 1.58 -1.76 7.06
CA ALA A 107 0.18 -1.78 7.46
C ALA A 107 -0.13 -0.57 8.35
N LEU A 108 -0.94 0.36 7.83
CA LEU A 108 -1.42 1.53 8.54
C LEU A 108 -2.77 1.24 9.19
N LYS A 109 -2.85 1.45 10.51
CA LYS A 109 -4.07 1.30 11.29
C LYS A 109 -4.95 2.54 11.15
N ALA A 110 -6.21 2.44 11.58
CA ALA A 110 -7.18 3.52 11.46
C ALA A 110 -6.71 4.87 12.06
N HIS A 111 -6.00 4.87 13.20
CA HIS A 111 -5.47 6.12 13.80
C HIS A 111 -4.36 6.75 12.95
N GLU A 112 -3.43 5.94 12.43
CA GLU A 112 -2.33 6.41 11.57
C GLU A 112 -2.87 6.91 10.23
N LEU A 113 -3.93 6.28 9.72
CA LEU A 113 -4.67 6.78 8.57
C LEU A 113 -5.32 8.14 8.84
N GLY A 114 -5.78 8.38 10.08
CA GLY A 114 -6.23 9.70 10.53
C GLY A 114 -5.11 10.74 10.50
N GLU A 115 -3.90 10.39 10.93
CA GLU A 115 -2.72 11.26 10.82
C GLU A 115 -2.38 11.59 9.36
N VAL A 116 -2.45 10.59 8.47
CA VAL A 116 -2.25 10.80 7.02
C VAL A 116 -3.34 11.73 6.45
N LEU A 117 -4.60 11.56 6.83
CA LEU A 117 -5.68 12.45 6.39
C LEU A 117 -5.46 13.88 6.88
N CYS A 118 -5.07 14.05 8.15
CA CYS A 118 -4.78 15.37 8.72
C CYS A 118 -3.67 16.09 7.94
N LEU A 119 -2.61 15.36 7.59
CA LEU A 119 -1.52 15.86 6.74
C LEU A 119 -2.00 16.25 5.33
N ILE A 120 -2.88 15.45 4.72
CA ILE A 120 -3.47 15.75 3.39
C ILE A 120 -4.35 17.01 3.44
N GLU A 121 -5.13 17.17 4.51
CA GLU A 121 -6.09 18.28 4.65
C GLU A 121 -5.44 19.60 5.03
N ASN A 122 -4.30 19.54 5.74
CA ASN A 122 -3.55 20.71 6.18
C ASN A 122 -2.16 20.71 5.54
N PRO A 123 -2.05 20.95 4.21
CA PRO A 123 -0.78 20.92 3.50
C PRO A 123 0.06 22.15 3.88
N SER A 124 0.75 22.07 5.00
CA SER A 124 1.97 22.83 5.29
C SER A 124 3.17 21.88 5.13
N PRO A 125 4.42 22.38 5.00
CA PRO A 125 5.62 21.55 5.08
C PRO A 125 5.59 20.81 6.42
N SER A 126 5.13 19.57 6.38
CA SER A 126 4.83 18.75 7.53
C SER A 126 5.16 17.31 7.17
N GLN A 127 5.60 16.57 8.18
CA GLN A 127 6.11 15.23 8.03
C GLN A 127 5.55 14.37 9.16
N ILE A 128 5.10 13.18 8.80
CA ILE A 128 4.75 12.13 9.75
C ILE A 128 5.62 10.89 9.46
N SER A 129 5.99 10.17 10.51
CA SER A 129 6.92 9.03 10.41
C SER A 129 6.42 7.86 11.26
N PHE A 130 6.24 6.71 10.62
CA PHE A 130 5.77 5.48 11.26
C PHE A 130 6.92 4.48 11.37
N LYS A 131 7.39 4.21 12.59
CA LYS A 131 8.41 3.18 12.87
C LYS A 131 7.74 1.84 13.15
N ARG A 132 8.27 0.76 12.56
CA ARG A 132 7.82 -0.63 12.77
C ARG A 132 8.99 -1.54 13.04
N THR A 133 8.90 -2.36 14.07
CA THR A 133 9.87 -3.45 14.29
C THR A 133 9.64 -4.55 13.25
N ILE A 134 10.73 -5.01 12.63
CA ILE A 134 10.77 -6.21 11.81
C ILE A 134 10.84 -7.36 12.82
N LYS A 135 9.70 -8.03 13.06
CA LYS A 135 9.72 -9.26 13.85
C LYS A 135 10.22 -10.37 12.93
N ASP A 136 11.47 -10.77 13.12
CA ASP A 136 11.98 -12.03 12.59
C ASP A 136 11.25 -13.18 13.29
N ASP A 137 10.92 -14.21 12.51
CA ASP A 137 10.28 -15.43 13.01
C ASP A 137 11.10 -16.05 14.17
N ALA A 138 10.38 -16.72 15.07
CA ALA A 138 10.79 -17.15 16.40
C ALA A 138 12.25 -17.65 16.59
N TYR A 139 12.79 -17.40 17.79
CA TYR A 139 13.99 -18.03 18.40
C TYR A 139 15.37 -17.35 18.24
N THR A 140 15.46 -16.02 18.34
CA THR A 140 16.77 -15.42 18.67
C THR A 140 16.60 -14.25 19.65
N ILE A 141 17.16 -14.40 20.85
CA ILE A 141 17.33 -13.29 21.79
C ILE A 141 18.49 -12.45 21.24
N ILE A 142 18.15 -11.49 20.38
CA ILE A 142 19.09 -10.50 19.84
C ILE A 142 18.99 -9.26 20.73
N PRO A 143 20.12 -8.66 21.15
CA PRO A 143 20.12 -7.46 21.97
C PRO A 143 19.34 -6.32 21.30
N LYS A 144 18.63 -5.55 22.11
CA LYS A 144 17.68 -4.49 21.75
C LYS A 144 18.38 -3.25 21.15
N ASP A 145 19.17 -3.36 20.08
CA ASP A 145 19.79 -2.15 19.50
C ASP A 145 19.60 -2.10 17.96
N GLU A 146 18.70 -1.17 17.59
CA GLU A 146 18.70 -0.31 16.40
C GLU A 146 18.63 -0.87 14.96
N LEU A 147 18.78 -2.16 14.68
CA LEU A 147 18.85 -2.61 13.27
C LEU A 147 17.58 -3.26 12.69
N HIS A 148 16.66 -3.76 13.51
CA HIS A 148 15.47 -4.49 13.01
C HIS A 148 14.21 -3.62 12.99
N TYR A 149 14.27 -2.44 12.37
CA TYR A 149 13.08 -1.64 12.12
C TYR A 149 13.00 -1.18 10.67
N LYS A 150 11.79 -0.78 10.28
CA LYS A 150 11.53 -0.03 9.06
C LYS A 150 10.72 1.20 9.37
N THR A 151 10.94 2.26 8.61
CA THR A 151 10.29 3.54 8.78
C THR A 151 9.58 3.93 7.50
N LEU A 152 8.32 4.34 7.63
CA LEU A 152 7.59 5.01 6.56
C LEU A 152 7.48 6.48 6.91
N THR A 153 8.11 7.33 6.13
CA THR A 153 8.00 8.78 6.22
C THR A 153 7.04 9.27 5.15
N ILE A 154 6.15 10.19 5.51
CA ILE A 154 5.21 10.84 4.60
C ILE A 154 5.35 12.34 4.79
N THR A 155 5.77 13.02 3.73
CA THR A 155 6.06 14.45 3.73
C THR A 155 5.13 15.16 2.77
N SER A 156 4.42 16.17 3.27
CA SER A 156 3.65 17.08 2.43
C SER A 156 4.61 18.02 1.69
N ILE A 157 4.46 18.11 0.37
CA ILE A 157 5.26 18.98 -0.50
C ILE A 157 4.34 19.77 -1.42
N GLU A 158 4.83 20.86 -2.01
CA GLU A 158 4.01 21.79 -2.81
C GLU A 158 3.17 21.09 -3.89
N GLU A 159 3.72 20.03 -4.51
CA GLU A 159 3.10 19.30 -5.62
C GLU A 159 2.36 18.01 -5.22
N GLY A 160 2.27 17.72 -3.92
CA GLY A 160 1.56 16.57 -3.39
C GLY A 160 2.23 15.97 -2.14
N ILE A 161 2.56 14.69 -2.20
CA ILE A 161 3.15 13.97 -1.06
C ILE A 161 4.34 13.13 -1.53
N LEU A 162 5.43 13.20 -0.77
CA LEU A 162 6.56 12.28 -0.87
C LEU A 162 6.40 11.18 0.19
N MET A 163 6.48 9.92 -0.20
CA MET A 163 6.52 8.79 0.72
C MET A 163 7.85 8.06 0.59
N GLU A 164 8.48 7.78 1.73
CA GLU A 164 9.78 7.12 1.81
C GLU A 164 9.71 5.93 2.76
N ALA A 165 9.97 4.75 2.23
CA ALA A 165 10.10 3.50 2.97
C ALA A 165 11.59 3.17 3.15
N VAL A 166 12.07 3.21 4.39
CA VAL A 166 13.48 2.99 4.74
C VAL A 166 13.61 1.75 5.61
N VAL A 167 14.54 0.86 5.24
CA VAL A 167 14.95 -0.32 6.01
C VAL A 167 16.45 -0.20 6.31
N PRO A 168 16.84 0.36 7.46
CA PRO A 168 18.24 0.66 7.77
C PRO A 168 19.17 -0.56 7.72
N SER A 169 18.71 -1.74 8.15
CA SER A 169 19.52 -2.98 8.14
C SER A 169 19.99 -3.38 6.75
N THR A 170 19.22 -3.07 5.71
CA THR A 170 19.55 -3.41 4.32
C THR A 170 19.97 -2.19 3.51
N GLN A 171 20.06 -1.01 4.14
CA GLN A 171 20.24 0.29 3.48
C GLN A 171 19.25 0.54 2.34
N LYS A 172 18.10 -0.14 2.37
CA LYS A 172 17.11 -0.08 1.31
C LYS A 172 16.21 1.11 1.54
N GLN A 173 16.07 1.94 0.51
CA GLN A 173 15.18 3.10 0.50
C GLN A 173 14.33 3.05 -0.77
N LEU A 174 13.01 3.00 -0.60
CA LEU A 174 12.04 3.09 -1.69
C LEU A 174 11.25 4.39 -1.54
N THR A 175 11.22 5.17 -2.60
CA THR A 175 10.58 6.50 -2.59
C THR A 175 9.52 6.57 -3.69
N ILE A 176 8.37 7.15 -3.36
CA ILE A 176 7.32 7.46 -4.33
C ILE A 176 6.79 8.88 -4.14
N HIS A 177 6.64 9.59 -5.26
CA HIS A 177 6.03 10.91 -5.31
C HIS A 177 4.58 10.81 -5.81
N LEU A 178 3.63 11.19 -4.96
CA LEU A 178 2.21 11.26 -5.26
C LEU A 178 1.83 12.70 -5.59
N LYS A 179 1.47 12.96 -6.85
CA LYS A 179 0.95 14.26 -7.28
C LYS A 179 -0.38 14.59 -6.59
N LYS A 180 -0.77 15.88 -6.55
CA LYS A 180 -2.08 16.34 -6.04
C LYS A 180 -3.28 15.47 -6.46
N SER A 181 -3.33 15.00 -7.70
CA SER A 181 -4.39 14.10 -8.19
C SER A 181 -4.35 12.70 -7.54
N HIS A 182 -3.17 12.14 -7.32
CA HIS A 182 -2.97 10.88 -6.60
C HIS A 182 -3.34 11.02 -5.12
N VAL A 183 -2.98 12.16 -4.51
CA VAL A 183 -3.30 12.46 -3.11
C VAL A 183 -4.81 12.54 -2.90
N ARG A 184 -5.56 13.18 -3.81
CA ARG A 184 -7.05 13.20 -3.75
C ARG A 184 -7.65 11.80 -3.81
N LEU A 185 -7.09 10.92 -4.65
CA LEU A 185 -7.54 9.53 -4.73
C LEU A 185 -7.18 8.75 -3.46
N LEU A 186 -5.97 8.92 -2.95
CA LEU A 186 -5.54 8.29 -1.70
C LEU A 186 -6.43 8.71 -0.54
N LYS A 187 -6.75 10.01 -0.42
CA LYS A 187 -7.71 10.53 0.56
C LYS A 187 -9.04 9.78 0.51
N ALA A 188 -9.66 9.73 -0.68
CA ALA A 188 -10.94 9.04 -0.87
C ALA A 188 -10.86 7.54 -0.53
N VAL A 189 -9.74 6.88 -0.84
CA VAL A 189 -9.49 5.48 -0.47
C VAL A 189 -9.41 5.33 1.05
N ILE A 190 -8.72 6.22 1.75
CA ILE A 190 -8.58 6.17 3.20
C ILE A 190 -9.95 6.38 3.88
N GLU A 191 -10.65 7.47 3.55
CA GLU A 191 -11.97 7.81 4.10
C GLU A 191 -12.99 6.68 3.87
N GLY A 192 -13.02 6.12 2.66
CA GLY A 192 -13.93 5.03 2.31
C GLY A 192 -13.62 3.68 2.95
N ASN A 193 -12.45 3.53 3.57
CA ASN A 193 -12.03 2.30 4.25
C ASN A 193 -12.04 2.41 5.79
N ILE A 194 -11.80 3.57 6.40
CA ILE A 194 -11.73 3.72 7.87
C ILE A 194 -12.91 3.05 8.60
N PRO A 195 -14.19 3.30 8.25
CA PRO A 195 -15.31 2.65 8.94
C PRO A 195 -15.23 1.11 8.90
N LYS A 196 -14.89 0.56 7.73
CA LYS A 196 -14.77 -0.89 7.50
C LYS A 196 -13.59 -1.50 8.25
N LEU A 197 -12.50 -0.76 8.45
CA LEU A 197 -11.35 -1.21 9.24
C LEU A 197 -11.68 -1.29 10.73
N LEU A 198 -12.55 -0.39 11.19
CA LEU A 198 -13.04 -0.33 12.56
C LEU A 198 -14.21 -1.30 12.83
N GLY A 199 -14.71 -1.98 11.79
CA GLY A 199 -15.80 -2.95 11.90
C GLY A 199 -17.20 -2.35 11.90
N PHE A 200 -17.36 -1.10 11.44
CA PHE A 200 -18.66 -0.48 11.15
C PHE A 200 -19.19 -0.88 9.77
#